data_AF-A0A9J8AFU1-F1
#
_entry.id   AF-A0A9J8AFU1-F1
#
_cell.length_a   1.000
_cell.length_b   1.000
_cell.length_c   1.000
_cell.angle_alpha   90.00
_cell.angle_beta   90.00
_cell.angle_gamma   90.00
#
_symmetry.space_group_name_H-M   'P 1'
#
loop_
_entity.id
_entity.type
_entity.pdbx_description
1 polymer ?
#
loop_
_entity_poly.entity_id
_entity_poly.type
_entity_poly.pdbx_seq_one_letter_code
_entity_poly.pdbx_strand_id
1 'polypeptide(L)'
;MFSPKSVPRSSVRVDDLLERMKKVKLPSSNHPSDQTYAGPGEVQCDECTGRKHKAVKSCLMCLASFCESHLIAHTTMPYLKRHKLIEASPDLQENICSQHDKLNEFYCLTDQKCICALCVLNEHKEHDTAEVETERMGKQTEIAEKRREVKQRIKEKQKELDELKQSLDTLKIIISLHWTSVLHMMNSEFLKTTEKQCAVRQSDRIFSIRTDLIFGPRCYAKKV
;
A
#
# COMPACT_ATOMS: atom_id res chain seq x y z
N MET A 1 38.75 -40.81 -73.82
CA MET A 1 39.45 -41.00 -72.53
C MET A 1 39.49 -39.66 -71.81
N PHE A 2 38.67 -39.46 -70.78
CA PHE A 2 38.85 -38.41 -69.76
C PHE A 2 38.27 -38.95 -68.46
N SER A 3 39.16 -39.31 -67.53
CA SER A 3 38.78 -39.79 -66.19
C SER A 3 38.54 -38.60 -65.25
N PRO A 4 37.49 -38.59 -64.41
CA PRO A 4 37.33 -37.55 -63.40
C PRO A 4 38.33 -37.77 -62.27
N LYS A 5 39.07 -36.72 -61.89
CA LYS A 5 39.93 -36.72 -60.70
C LYS A 5 39.05 -36.57 -59.46
N SER A 6 39.14 -37.51 -58.52
CA SER A 6 38.52 -37.42 -57.20
C SER A 6 39.22 -36.35 -56.35
N VAL A 7 38.45 -35.42 -55.79
CA VAL A 7 38.94 -34.47 -54.77
C VAL A 7 38.90 -35.15 -53.39
N PRO A 8 39.95 -35.04 -52.54
CA PRO A 8 39.94 -35.70 -51.24
C PRO A 8 38.94 -35.00 -50.33
N ARG A 9 38.00 -35.78 -49.78
CA ARG A 9 37.09 -35.31 -48.73
C ARG A 9 37.84 -35.35 -47.40
N SER A 10 38.27 -34.19 -46.90
CA SER A 10 38.86 -34.10 -45.57
C SER A 10 37.79 -34.42 -44.52
N SER A 11 37.95 -35.54 -43.81
CA SER A 11 37.12 -35.87 -42.66
C SER A 11 37.61 -35.08 -41.45
N VAL A 12 36.90 -34.01 -41.09
CA VAL A 12 37.12 -33.31 -39.81
C VAL A 12 36.63 -34.24 -38.69
N ARG A 13 37.49 -34.58 -37.74
CA ARG A 13 37.14 -35.45 -36.61
C ARG A 13 36.16 -34.70 -35.69
N VAL A 14 35.10 -35.38 -35.28
CA VAL A 14 34.04 -34.81 -34.43
C VAL A 14 34.60 -34.30 -33.09
N ASP A 15 35.67 -34.94 -32.59
CA ASP A 15 36.40 -34.52 -31.40
C ASP A 15 37.03 -33.13 -31.55
N ASP A 16 37.51 -32.79 -32.74
CA ASP A 16 38.13 -31.49 -33.05
C ASP A 16 37.08 -30.36 -33.11
N LEU A 17 35.84 -30.69 -33.49
CA LEU A 17 34.70 -29.79 -33.41
C LEU A 17 34.25 -29.58 -31.95
N LEU A 18 34.23 -30.63 -31.14
CA LEU A 18 33.82 -30.59 -29.73
C LEU A 18 34.80 -29.79 -28.85
N GLU A 19 36.11 -29.92 -29.11
CA GLU A 19 37.17 -29.10 -28.51
C GLU A 19 37.02 -27.62 -28.87
N ARG A 20 36.66 -27.30 -30.12
CA ARG A 20 36.41 -25.92 -30.58
C ARG A 20 35.16 -25.30 -29.96
N MET A 21 34.11 -26.10 -29.72
CA MET A 21 32.91 -25.63 -29.01
C MET A 21 33.19 -25.34 -27.52
N LYS A 22 34.10 -26.09 -26.89
CA LYS A 22 34.52 -25.84 -25.50
C LYS A 22 35.42 -24.60 -25.34
N LYS A 23 36.06 -24.13 -26.42
CA LYS A 23 36.95 -22.95 -26.42
C LYS A 23 36.30 -21.63 -26.82
N VAL A 24 35.01 -21.62 -27.20
CA VAL A 24 34.25 -20.37 -27.31
C VAL A 24 33.89 -19.91 -25.90
N LYS A 25 34.86 -19.28 -25.25
CA LYS A 25 34.60 -18.44 -24.08
C LYS A 25 33.83 -17.24 -24.62
N LEU A 26 32.50 -17.32 -24.53
CA LEU A 26 31.61 -16.18 -24.76
C LEU A 26 32.21 -14.97 -24.04
N PRO A 27 32.38 -13.82 -24.72
CA PRO A 27 32.71 -12.60 -24.01
C PRO A 27 31.63 -12.41 -22.95
N SER A 28 32.04 -12.48 -21.68
CA SER A 28 31.26 -11.95 -20.57
C SER A 28 31.00 -10.50 -20.93
N SER A 29 29.78 -10.21 -21.39
CA SER A 29 29.37 -8.87 -21.77
C SER A 29 29.41 -8.03 -20.50
N ASN A 30 30.50 -7.28 -20.34
CA ASN A 30 30.59 -6.19 -19.40
C ASN A 30 29.74 -5.04 -19.96
N HIS A 31 28.46 -5.03 -19.63
CA HIS A 31 27.60 -3.85 -19.73
C HIS A 31 26.72 -3.81 -18.48
N PRO A 32 26.57 -2.65 -17.81
CA PRO A 32 25.75 -2.57 -16.61
C PRO A 32 24.29 -2.68 -17.04
N SER A 33 23.72 -3.85 -16.86
CA SER A 33 22.28 -4.05 -16.95
C SER A 33 21.88 -4.76 -15.67
N ASP A 34 21.21 -4.01 -14.81
CA ASP A 34 20.60 -4.46 -13.57
C ASP A 34 19.45 -5.43 -13.88
N GLN A 35 19.77 -6.57 -14.51
CA GLN A 35 18.82 -7.59 -14.93
C GLN A 35 18.43 -8.41 -13.71
N THR A 36 17.58 -7.81 -12.89
CA THR A 36 16.95 -8.46 -11.76
C THR A 36 16.07 -9.62 -12.23
N TYR A 37 16.17 -10.74 -11.53
CA TYR A 37 15.28 -11.87 -11.74
C TYR A 37 13.87 -11.48 -11.32
N ALA A 38 12.85 -12.05 -11.98
CA ALA A 38 11.47 -11.75 -11.63
C ALA A 38 11.15 -12.22 -10.20
N GLY A 39 10.74 -11.29 -9.35
CA GLY A 39 10.24 -11.55 -8.01
C GLY A 39 8.78 -12.06 -7.99
N PRO A 40 8.26 -12.39 -6.80
CA PRO A 40 6.85 -12.76 -6.65
C PRO A 40 5.92 -11.62 -7.13
N GLY A 41 4.99 -11.94 -8.02
CA GLY A 41 4.04 -10.98 -8.59
C GLY A 41 4.58 -10.14 -9.76
N GLU A 42 5.85 -10.30 -10.14
CA GLU A 42 6.40 -9.64 -11.33
C GLU A 42 6.17 -10.49 -12.58
N VAL A 43 5.92 -9.82 -13.70
CA VAL A 43 5.76 -10.47 -15.01
C VAL A 43 7.11 -11.02 -15.45
N GLN A 44 7.14 -12.31 -15.79
CA GLN A 44 8.35 -12.99 -16.22
C GLN A 44 8.54 -12.86 -17.72
N CYS A 45 9.79 -12.83 -18.18
CA CYS A 45 10.09 -12.90 -19.61
C CYS A 45 9.79 -14.30 -20.16
N ASP A 46 9.11 -14.36 -21.30
CA ASP A 46 8.70 -15.61 -21.95
C ASP A 46 9.81 -16.27 -22.77
N GLU A 47 10.76 -15.49 -23.28
CA GLU A 47 11.89 -15.97 -24.10
C GLU A 47 13.09 -16.45 -23.27
N CYS A 48 13.13 -16.12 -21.98
CA CYS A 48 14.23 -16.56 -21.11
C CYS A 48 14.23 -18.08 -20.94
N THR A 49 15.36 -18.71 -21.23
CA THR A 49 15.60 -20.11 -20.91
C THR A 49 16.06 -20.27 -19.47
N GLY A 50 15.46 -21.20 -18.72
CA GLY A 50 15.78 -21.44 -17.31
C GLY A 50 15.16 -20.40 -16.37
N ARG A 51 15.96 -19.75 -15.53
CA ARG A 51 15.47 -18.75 -14.57
C ARG A 51 15.04 -17.48 -15.32
N LYS A 52 13.77 -17.12 -15.21
CA LYS A 52 13.19 -16.01 -15.96
C LYS A 52 13.53 -14.65 -15.33
N HIS A 53 13.95 -13.71 -16.18
CA HIS A 53 14.15 -12.32 -15.79
C HIS A 53 12.83 -11.56 -15.76
N LYS A 54 12.81 -10.42 -15.05
CA LYS A 54 11.67 -9.50 -15.06
C LYS A 54 11.41 -8.98 -16.47
N ALA A 55 10.17 -9.07 -16.93
CA ALA A 55 9.73 -8.44 -18.16
C ALA A 55 9.54 -6.93 -17.95
N VAL A 56 9.97 -6.16 -18.94
CA VAL A 56 9.82 -4.69 -18.97
C VAL A 56 8.68 -4.27 -19.89
N LYS A 57 8.46 -5.01 -20.99
CA LYS A 57 7.41 -4.73 -21.97
C LYS A 57 6.74 -6.02 -22.41
N SER A 58 5.48 -5.92 -22.80
CA SER A 58 4.74 -6.98 -23.49
C SER A 58 4.39 -6.54 -24.91
N CYS A 59 4.42 -7.48 -25.85
CA CYS A 59 4.05 -7.25 -27.24
C CYS A 59 2.64 -7.77 -27.51
N LEU A 60 1.75 -6.89 -27.94
CA LEU A 60 0.36 -7.24 -28.23
C LEU A 60 0.18 -8.12 -29.48
N MET A 61 1.21 -8.19 -30.34
CA MET A 61 1.18 -9.02 -31.54
C MET A 61 1.82 -10.40 -31.31
N CYS A 62 2.84 -10.49 -30.46
CA CYS A 62 3.48 -11.77 -30.12
C CYS A 62 2.77 -12.47 -28.96
N LEU A 63 1.92 -11.75 -28.21
CA LEU A 63 1.30 -12.22 -26.96
C LEU A 63 2.33 -12.75 -25.96
N ALA A 64 3.48 -12.05 -25.88
CA ALA A 64 4.61 -12.42 -25.06
C ALA A 64 5.23 -11.20 -24.37
N SER A 65 5.88 -11.45 -23.24
CA SER A 65 6.54 -10.48 -22.38
C SER A 65 8.06 -10.65 -22.43
N PHE A 66 8.78 -9.53 -22.53
CA PHE A 66 10.22 -9.50 -22.79
C PHE A 66 10.95 -8.73 -21.68
N CYS A 67 12.04 -9.31 -21.19
CA CYS A 67 13.05 -8.57 -20.43
C CYS A 67 13.87 -7.67 -21.38
N GLU A 68 14.69 -6.78 -20.83
CA GLU A 68 15.44 -5.79 -21.59
C GLU A 68 16.24 -6.41 -22.75
N SER A 69 16.92 -7.53 -22.52
CA SER A 69 17.73 -8.19 -23.54
C SER A 69 16.90 -8.76 -24.69
N HIS A 70 15.73 -9.35 -24.40
CA HIS A 70 14.85 -9.90 -25.43
C HIS A 70 13.99 -8.83 -26.11
N LEU A 71 13.84 -7.66 -25.48
CA LEU A 71 13.17 -6.52 -26.07
C LEU A 71 13.99 -5.87 -27.19
N ILE A 72 15.32 -6.01 -27.18
CA ILE A 72 16.21 -5.42 -28.19
C ILE A 72 15.78 -5.80 -29.61
N ALA A 73 15.37 -7.04 -29.85
CA ALA A 73 14.90 -7.47 -31.17
C ALA A 73 13.68 -6.65 -31.64
N HIS A 74 12.74 -6.34 -30.74
CA HIS A 74 11.56 -5.54 -31.06
C HIS A 74 11.90 -4.07 -31.33
N THR A 75 12.96 -3.54 -30.73
CA THR A 75 13.37 -2.14 -30.92
C THR A 75 14.40 -1.94 -32.01
N THR A 76 15.05 -3.00 -32.51
CA THR A 76 16.12 -2.91 -33.53
C THR A 76 15.70 -3.46 -34.88
N MET A 77 14.99 -4.59 -34.93
CA MET A 77 14.63 -5.27 -36.17
C MET A 77 13.48 -4.54 -36.90
N PRO A 78 13.62 -4.17 -38.19
CA PRO A 78 12.62 -3.39 -38.92
C PRO A 78 11.21 -3.99 -38.90
N TYR A 79 11.09 -5.32 -39.02
CA TYR A 79 9.79 -5.99 -39.07
C TYR A 79 9.11 -6.14 -37.70
N LEU A 80 9.86 -6.05 -36.59
CA LEU A 80 9.32 -6.10 -35.22
C LEU A 80 9.08 -4.71 -34.63
N LYS A 81 9.76 -3.66 -35.14
CA LYS A 81 9.55 -2.27 -34.70
C LYS A 81 8.11 -1.79 -34.85
N ARG A 82 7.35 -2.36 -35.77
CA ARG A 82 5.92 -2.07 -35.96
C ARG A 82 5.02 -2.74 -34.93
N HIS A 83 5.55 -3.62 -34.09
CA HIS A 83 4.77 -4.27 -33.06
C HIS A 83 4.43 -3.29 -31.94
N LYS A 84 3.15 -3.28 -31.52
CA LYS A 84 2.70 -2.45 -30.39
C LYS A 84 3.20 -3.06 -29.08
N LEU A 85 4.15 -2.37 -28.45
CA LEU A 85 4.68 -2.70 -27.13
C LEU A 85 3.95 -1.89 -26.06
N ILE A 86 3.55 -2.55 -24.98
CA ILE A 86 2.96 -1.94 -23.77
C ILE A 86 3.81 -2.27 -22.55
N GLU A 87 3.58 -1.60 -21.42
CA GLU A 87 4.15 -2.03 -20.13
C GLU A 87 3.87 -3.51 -19.88
N ALA A 88 4.84 -4.21 -19.27
CA ALA A 88 4.67 -5.63 -18.98
C ALA A 88 3.42 -5.85 -18.13
N SER A 89 2.50 -6.69 -18.63
CA SER A 89 1.22 -6.97 -17.99
C SER A 89 1.05 -8.48 -17.82
N PRO A 90 0.64 -8.96 -16.63
CA PRO A 90 0.32 -10.38 -16.44
C PRO A 90 -0.89 -10.81 -17.27
N ASP A 91 -1.82 -9.88 -17.53
CA ASP A 91 -3.10 -10.14 -18.17
C ASP A 91 -3.08 -9.73 -19.65
N LEU A 92 -2.00 -10.09 -20.36
CA LEU A 92 -1.82 -9.72 -21.77
C LEU A 92 -2.95 -10.25 -22.67
N GLN A 93 -3.45 -11.44 -22.34
CA GLN A 93 -4.55 -12.11 -23.05
C GLN A 93 -5.89 -11.36 -22.95
N GLU A 94 -6.12 -10.56 -21.90
CA GLU A 94 -7.35 -9.77 -21.78
C GLU A 94 -7.47 -8.68 -22.85
N ASN A 95 -6.35 -8.32 -23.49
CA ASN A 95 -6.35 -7.39 -24.62
C ASN A 95 -6.82 -8.05 -25.91
N ILE A 96 -7.03 -9.37 -25.94
CA ILE A 96 -7.43 -10.11 -27.12
C ILE A 96 -8.90 -10.51 -27.03
N CYS A 97 -9.64 -10.28 -28.10
CA CYS A 97 -11.01 -10.71 -28.23
C CYS A 97 -11.07 -12.23 -28.19
N SER A 98 -11.78 -12.78 -27.21
CA SER A 98 -11.95 -14.23 -27.03
C SER A 98 -12.67 -14.93 -28.18
N GLN A 99 -13.49 -14.19 -28.95
CA GLN A 99 -14.24 -14.76 -30.08
C GLN A 99 -13.45 -14.73 -31.40
N HIS A 100 -12.61 -13.71 -31.59
CA HIS A 100 -12.02 -13.41 -32.90
C HIS A 100 -10.50 -13.50 -32.95
N ASP A 101 -9.84 -13.65 -31.79
CA ASP A 101 -8.38 -13.68 -31.68
C ASP A 101 -7.73 -12.46 -32.37
N LYS A 102 -8.29 -11.28 -32.04
CA LYS A 102 -7.87 -9.96 -32.55
C LYS A 102 -7.79 -8.99 -31.38
N LEU A 103 -6.95 -7.97 -31.51
CA LEU A 103 -6.78 -6.96 -30.48
C LEU A 103 -8.11 -6.24 -30.20
N ASN A 104 -8.40 -6.03 -28.93
CA ASN A 104 -9.51 -5.21 -28.46
C ASN A 104 -9.13 -3.73 -28.60
N GLU A 105 -9.47 -3.14 -29.75
CA GLU A 105 -9.14 -1.75 -30.08
C GLU A 105 -10.28 -0.78 -29.73
N PHE A 106 -11.51 -1.30 -29.56
CA PHE A 106 -12.70 -0.51 -29.29
C PHE A 106 -13.33 -0.86 -27.93
N TYR A 107 -14.00 0.11 -27.33
CA TYR A 107 -14.78 -0.06 -26.11
C TYR A 107 -16.25 0.16 -26.43
N CYS A 108 -17.07 -0.86 -26.20
CA CYS A 108 -18.51 -0.73 -26.28
C CYS A 108 -19.02 -0.07 -25.00
N LEU A 109 -19.59 1.14 -25.13
CA LEU A 109 -20.14 1.90 -24.01
C LEU A 109 -21.43 1.27 -23.48
N THR A 110 -22.24 0.69 -24.36
CA THR A 110 -23.49 0.01 -24.01
C THR A 110 -23.24 -1.23 -23.15
N ASP A 111 -22.33 -2.11 -23.58
CA ASP A 111 -22.04 -3.38 -22.88
C ASP A 111 -20.90 -3.25 -21.86
N GLN A 112 -20.22 -2.09 -21.86
CA GLN A 112 -19.08 -1.78 -21.00
C GLN A 112 -17.90 -2.75 -21.17
N LYS A 113 -17.59 -3.16 -22.40
CA LYS A 113 -16.57 -4.17 -22.71
C LYS A 113 -15.59 -3.70 -23.80
N CYS A 114 -14.33 -4.12 -23.67
CA CYS A 114 -13.36 -4.00 -24.74
C CYS A 114 -13.64 -5.07 -25.81
N ILE A 115 -13.69 -4.66 -27.07
CA ILE A 115 -14.07 -5.46 -28.23
C ILE A 115 -13.13 -5.19 -29.42
N CYS A 116 -13.02 -6.15 -30.35
CA CYS A 116 -12.22 -5.97 -31.56
C CYS A 116 -13.07 -5.40 -32.71
N ALA A 117 -12.41 -5.01 -33.81
CA ALA A 117 -13.07 -4.48 -35.00
C ALA A 117 -14.17 -5.41 -35.58
N LEU A 118 -13.99 -6.74 -35.49
CA LEU A 118 -14.99 -7.69 -35.97
C LEU A 118 -16.26 -7.71 -35.10
N CYS A 119 -16.11 -7.52 -33.78
CA CYS A 119 -17.25 -7.36 -32.88
C CYS A 119 -18.06 -6.11 -33.22
N VAL A 120 -17.39 -4.99 -33.51
CA VAL A 120 -18.05 -3.72 -33.91
C VAL A 120 -18.87 -3.91 -35.19
N LEU A 121 -18.35 -4.65 -36.17
CA LEU A 121 -19.05 -4.84 -37.45
C LEU A 121 -20.21 -5.85 -37.39
N ASN A 122 -20.24 -6.70 -36.37
CA ASN A 122 -21.22 -7.77 -36.21
C ASN A 122 -22.15 -7.50 -35.01
N GLU A 123 -21.82 -8.04 -33.85
CA GLU A 123 -22.67 -8.07 -32.64
C GLU A 123 -22.95 -6.68 -32.07
N HIS A 124 -22.01 -5.74 -32.20
CA HIS A 124 -22.07 -4.41 -31.59
C HIS A 124 -22.31 -3.29 -32.61
N LYS A 125 -22.87 -3.61 -33.79
CA LYS A 125 -23.03 -2.64 -34.90
C LYS A 125 -23.89 -1.42 -34.55
N GLU A 126 -24.87 -1.60 -33.68
CA GLU A 126 -25.78 -0.54 -33.25
C GLU A 126 -25.43 0.02 -31.86
N HIS A 127 -24.33 -0.43 -31.24
CA HIS A 127 -23.91 0.06 -29.94
C HIS A 127 -22.96 1.25 -30.08
N ASP A 128 -22.99 2.13 -29.07
CA ASP A 128 -22.01 3.21 -29.00
C ASP A 128 -20.63 2.63 -28.69
N THR A 129 -19.66 2.96 -29.54
CA THR A 129 -18.28 2.50 -29.40
C THR A 129 -17.30 3.67 -29.40
N ALA A 130 -16.30 3.60 -28.54
CA ALA A 130 -15.17 4.52 -28.50
C ALA A 130 -13.85 3.75 -28.70
N GLU A 131 -12.75 4.46 -28.94
CA GLU A 131 -11.42 3.85 -28.91
C GLU A 131 -11.03 3.47 -27.47
N VAL A 132 -10.47 2.26 -27.27
CA VAL A 132 -10.12 1.76 -25.93
C VAL A 132 -9.17 2.71 -25.19
N GLU A 133 -8.17 3.27 -25.88
CA GLU A 133 -7.18 4.14 -25.23
C GLU A 133 -7.81 5.46 -24.76
N THR A 134 -8.72 6.04 -25.55
CA THR A 134 -9.46 7.25 -25.19
C THR A 134 -10.36 7.01 -24.00
N GLU A 135 -11.15 5.93 -24.03
CA GLU A 135 -12.03 5.58 -22.91
C GLU A 135 -11.24 5.27 -21.64
N ARG A 136 -10.13 4.53 -21.77
CA ARG A 136 -9.23 4.23 -20.64
C ARG A 136 -8.67 5.50 -20.02
N MET A 137 -8.28 6.48 -20.84
CA MET A 137 -7.81 7.78 -20.35
C MET A 137 -8.92 8.49 -19.57
N GLY A 138 -10.13 8.56 -20.14
CA GLY A 138 -11.30 9.15 -19.48
C GLY A 138 -11.58 8.51 -18.12
N LYS A 139 -11.69 7.18 -18.07
CA LYS A 139 -11.91 6.46 -16.80
C LYS A 139 -10.78 6.64 -15.80
N GLN A 140 -9.52 6.69 -16.25
CA GLN A 140 -8.40 6.96 -15.35
C GLN A 140 -8.47 8.36 -14.74
N THR A 141 -8.87 9.38 -15.52
CA THR A 141 -9.07 10.74 -15.00
C THR A 141 -10.19 10.78 -13.97
N GLU A 142 -11.34 10.16 -14.26
CA GLU A 142 -12.46 10.09 -13.32
C GLU A 142 -12.08 9.39 -12.00
N ILE A 143 -11.33 8.28 -12.08
CA ILE A 143 -10.83 7.58 -10.89
C ILE A 143 -9.86 8.47 -10.11
N ALA A 144 -8.98 9.21 -10.79
CA ALA A 144 -8.03 10.11 -10.13
C ALA A 144 -8.74 11.25 -9.38
N GLU A 145 -9.80 11.82 -9.96
CA GLU A 145 -10.65 12.83 -9.34
C GLU A 145 -11.38 12.28 -8.11
N LYS A 146 -12.10 11.15 -8.25
CA LYS A 146 -12.76 10.49 -7.12
C LYS A 146 -11.79 10.15 -5.99
N ARG A 147 -10.56 9.69 -6.32
CA ARG A 147 -9.50 9.45 -5.32
C ARG A 147 -9.09 10.73 -4.59
N ARG A 148 -9.02 11.86 -5.29
CA ARG A 148 -8.71 13.16 -4.70
C ARG A 148 -9.81 13.60 -3.75
N GLU A 149 -11.07 13.50 -4.15
CA GLU A 149 -12.23 13.83 -3.32
C GLU A 149 -12.27 13.00 -2.03
N VAL A 150 -12.10 11.68 -2.15
CA VAL A 150 -12.08 10.78 -0.99
C VAL A 150 -10.92 11.16 -0.03
N LYS A 151 -9.73 11.42 -0.56
CA LYS A 151 -8.58 11.86 0.26
C LYS A 151 -8.86 13.18 0.97
N GLN A 152 -9.52 14.12 0.33
CA GLN A 152 -9.90 15.39 0.95
C GLN A 152 -10.89 15.18 2.10
N ARG A 153 -11.96 14.40 1.86
CA ARG A 153 -12.95 14.06 2.90
C ARG A 153 -12.32 13.38 4.10
N ILE A 154 -11.36 12.47 3.88
CA ILE A 154 -10.63 11.82 4.97
C ILE A 154 -9.85 12.84 5.79
N LYS A 155 -9.17 13.80 5.15
CA LYS A 155 -8.43 14.86 5.86
C LYS A 155 -9.36 15.76 6.68
N GLU A 156 -10.51 16.14 6.13
CA GLU A 156 -11.52 16.93 6.83
C GLU A 156 -12.05 16.19 8.07
N LYS A 157 -12.40 14.90 7.91
CA LYS A 157 -12.83 14.06 9.05
C LYS A 157 -11.74 13.86 10.09
N GLN A 158 -10.48 13.74 9.68
CA GLN A 158 -9.37 13.68 10.62
C GLN A 158 -9.25 14.96 11.45
N LYS A 159 -9.41 16.13 10.81
CA LYS A 159 -9.40 17.43 11.50
C LYS A 159 -10.55 17.55 12.50
N GLU A 160 -11.78 17.20 12.11
CA GLU A 160 -12.95 17.19 13.01
C GLU A 160 -12.70 16.30 14.24
N LEU A 161 -12.12 15.11 14.03
CA LEU A 161 -11.78 14.20 15.13
C LEU A 161 -10.73 14.79 16.08
N ASP A 162 -9.74 15.51 15.55
CA ASP A 162 -8.70 16.11 16.37
C ASP A 162 -9.23 17.30 17.18
N GLU A 163 -10.12 18.13 16.61
CA GLU A 163 -10.83 19.21 17.31
C GLU A 163 -11.71 18.66 18.45
N LEU A 164 -12.42 17.55 18.19
CA LEU A 164 -13.23 16.88 19.21
C LEU A 164 -12.39 16.31 20.36
N LYS A 165 -11.23 15.70 20.05
CA LYS A 165 -10.30 15.20 21.07
C LYS A 165 -9.76 16.32 21.95
N GLN A 166 -9.37 17.46 21.37
CA GLN A 166 -8.90 18.63 22.12
C GLN A 166 -9.98 19.15 23.07
N SER A 167 -11.24 19.20 22.61
CA SER A 167 -12.37 19.61 23.44
C SER A 167 -12.59 18.63 24.61
N LEU A 168 -12.51 17.33 24.34
CA LEU A 168 -12.62 16.30 25.37
C LEU A 168 -11.49 16.41 26.42
N ASP A 169 -10.25 16.63 25.98
CA ASP A 169 -9.11 16.77 26.88
C ASP A 169 -9.20 18.05 27.72
N THR A 170 -9.70 19.14 27.14
CA THR A 170 -10.01 20.37 27.87
C THR A 170 -11.05 20.13 28.96
N LEU A 171 -12.14 19.40 28.64
CA LEU A 171 -13.16 19.04 29.62
C LEU A 171 -12.60 18.16 30.75
N LYS A 172 -11.74 17.19 30.44
CA LYS A 172 -11.07 16.36 31.46
C LYS A 172 -10.24 17.22 32.41
N ILE A 173 -9.49 18.18 31.89
CA ILE A 173 -8.68 19.11 32.70
C ILE A 173 -9.59 19.96 33.60
N ILE A 174 -10.65 20.54 33.05
CA ILE A 174 -11.61 21.36 33.83
C ILE A 174 -12.25 20.54 34.95
N ILE A 175 -12.71 19.32 34.65
CA ILE A 175 -13.31 18.42 35.65
C ILE A 175 -12.31 18.10 36.77
N SER A 176 -11.05 17.80 36.42
CA SER A 176 -9.99 17.54 37.39
C SER A 176 -9.72 18.76 38.28
N LEU A 177 -9.55 19.95 37.70
CA LEU A 177 -9.34 21.20 38.43
C LEU A 177 -10.53 21.53 39.35
N HIS A 178 -11.75 21.32 38.88
CA HIS A 178 -12.95 21.51 39.68
C HIS A 178 -12.99 20.56 40.87
N TRP A 179 -12.71 19.27 40.67
CA TRP A 179 -12.65 18.28 41.75
C TRP A 179 -11.58 18.62 42.81
N THR A 180 -10.38 19.00 42.37
CA THR A 180 -9.31 19.42 43.31
C THR A 180 -9.71 20.65 44.12
N SER A 181 -10.40 21.61 43.48
CA SER A 181 -10.88 22.82 44.14
C SER A 181 -11.96 22.52 45.17
N VAL A 182 -12.94 21.67 44.83
CA VAL A 182 -13.98 21.20 45.75
C VAL A 182 -13.37 20.46 46.94
N LEU A 183 -12.42 19.54 46.67
CA LEU A 183 -11.72 18.80 47.73
C LEU A 183 -10.96 19.74 48.67
N HIS A 184 -10.27 20.75 48.13
CA HIS A 184 -9.58 21.75 48.93
C HIS A 184 -10.54 22.57 49.81
N MET A 185 -11.70 22.98 49.26
CA MET A 185 -12.74 23.67 50.04
C MET A 185 -13.26 22.81 51.19
N MET A 186 -13.61 21.56 50.91
CA MET A 186 -14.08 20.61 51.93
C MET A 186 -13.03 20.37 53.03
N ASN A 187 -11.76 20.17 52.64
CA ASN A 187 -10.66 20.01 53.59
C ASN A 187 -10.45 21.27 54.44
N SER A 188 -10.52 22.47 53.84
CA SER A 188 -10.40 23.73 54.57
C SER A 188 -11.52 23.92 55.60
N GLU A 189 -12.77 23.63 55.22
CA GLU A 189 -13.92 23.69 56.14
C GLU A 189 -13.82 22.66 57.27
N PHE A 190 -13.37 21.45 56.95
CA PHE A 190 -13.10 20.40 57.94
C PHE A 190 -12.02 20.84 58.94
N LEU A 191 -10.88 21.37 58.46
CA LEU A 191 -9.82 21.86 59.36
C LEU A 191 -10.34 22.96 60.28
N LYS A 192 -11.03 23.97 59.74
CA LYS A 192 -11.64 25.06 60.55
C LYS A 192 -12.61 24.55 61.61
N THR A 193 -13.42 23.52 61.30
CA THR A 193 -14.36 22.95 62.27
C THR A 193 -13.65 22.13 63.35
N THR A 194 -12.62 21.36 63.00
CA THR A 194 -11.81 20.62 63.97
C THR A 194 -11.03 21.53 64.92
N GLU A 195 -10.45 22.62 64.42
CA GLU A 195 -9.77 23.64 65.23
C GLU A 195 -10.72 24.28 66.24
N LYS A 196 -11.92 24.69 65.80
CA LYS A 196 -12.95 25.22 66.69
C LYS A 196 -13.37 24.21 67.76
N GLN A 197 -13.57 22.94 67.40
CA GLN A 197 -13.92 21.89 68.38
C GLN A 197 -12.80 21.64 69.38
N CYS A 198 -11.54 21.64 68.94
CA CYS A 198 -10.38 21.49 69.82
C CYS A 198 -10.28 22.64 70.83
N ALA A 199 -10.46 23.88 70.35
CA ALA A 199 -10.48 25.07 71.19
C ALA A 199 -11.55 25.00 72.28
N VAL A 200 -12.79 24.62 71.92
CA VAL A 200 -13.90 24.43 72.88
C VAL A 200 -13.55 23.35 73.91
N ARG A 201 -13.07 22.17 73.47
CA ARG A 201 -12.67 21.09 74.39
C ARG A 201 -11.55 21.48 75.33
N GLN A 202 -10.59 22.29 74.86
CA GLN A 202 -9.50 22.77 75.69
C GLN A 202 -10.00 23.78 76.73
N SER A 203 -10.90 24.68 76.35
CA SER A 203 -11.58 25.59 77.27
C SER A 203 -12.42 24.85 78.31
N ASP A 204 -13.21 23.85 77.91
CA ASP A 204 -14.03 23.03 78.82
C ASP A 204 -13.14 22.26 79.81
N ARG A 205 -12.01 21.72 79.35
CA ARG A 205 -11.04 21.02 80.20
C ARG A 205 -10.39 21.97 81.21
N ILE A 206 -9.98 23.17 80.78
CA ILE A 206 -9.44 24.21 81.67
C ILE A 206 -10.49 24.64 82.70
N PHE A 207 -11.73 24.82 82.26
CA PHE A 207 -12.85 25.15 83.13
C PHE A 207 -13.08 24.05 84.19
N SER A 208 -13.10 22.77 83.79
CA SER A 208 -13.24 21.62 84.69
C SER A 208 -12.11 21.56 85.73
N ILE A 209 -10.85 21.68 85.31
CA ILE A 209 -9.69 21.68 86.21
C ILE A 209 -9.79 22.84 87.21
N ARG A 210 -10.19 24.03 86.74
CA ARG A 210 -10.36 25.21 87.58
C ARG A 210 -11.50 25.04 88.58
N THR A 211 -12.62 24.42 88.19
CA THR A 211 -13.69 24.11 89.13
C THR A 211 -13.27 23.10 90.18
N ASP A 212 -12.47 22.08 89.82
CA ASP A 212 -11.97 21.10 90.77
C ASP A 212 -10.95 21.70 91.77
N LEU A 213 -10.15 22.69 91.33
CA LEU A 213 -9.22 23.44 92.19
C LEU A 213 -9.92 24.40 93.15
N ILE A 214 -11.00 25.05 92.73
CA ILE A 214 -11.71 26.05 93.55
C ILE A 214 -12.68 25.38 94.53
N PHE A 215 -13.38 24.34 94.10
CA PHE A 215 -14.44 23.70 94.88
C PHE A 215 -14.01 22.38 95.55
N GLY A 216 -12.79 21.90 95.28
CA GLY A 216 -12.29 20.60 95.76
C GLY A 216 -13.00 19.41 95.11
N PRO A 217 -12.48 18.17 95.22
CA PRO A 217 -13.16 17.00 94.69
C PRO A 217 -14.54 16.90 95.35
N ARG A 218 -15.60 16.82 94.53
CA ARG A 218 -16.95 16.50 95.02
C ARG A 218 -16.88 15.15 95.73
N CYS A 219 -16.88 15.18 97.06
CA CYS A 219 -17.16 14.01 97.88
C CYS A 219 -18.60 13.56 97.55
N TYR A 220 -18.75 12.60 96.64
CA TYR A 220 -20.00 11.87 96.52
C TYR A 220 -20.18 11.08 97.81
N ALA A 221 -21.04 11.58 98.70
CA ALA A 221 -21.54 10.82 99.83
C ALA A 221 -22.19 9.54 99.30
N LYS A 222 -21.55 8.39 99.51
CA LYS A 222 -22.21 7.09 99.45
C LYS A 222 -23.31 7.11 100.52
N LYS A 223 -24.57 7.17 100.10
CA LYS A 223 -25.70 6.87 100.98
C LYS A 223 -25.58 5.41 101.40
N VAL A 224 -25.36 5.20 102.70
CA VAL A 224 -25.64 3.96 103.42
C VAL A 224 -27.14 3.91 103.69
#